data_AF-A0A550HA34-F1
#
_entry.id   AF-A0A550HA34-F1
#
_cell.length_a   1.000
_cell.length_b   1.000
_cell.length_c   1.000
_cell.angle_alpha   90.00
_cell.angle_beta   90.00
_cell.angle_gamma   90.00
#
_symmetry.space_group_name_H-M   'P 1'
#
loop_
_entity.id
_entity.type
_entity.pdbx_description
1 polymer ?
#
loop_
_entity_poly.entity_id
_entity_poly.type
_entity_poly.pdbx_seq_one_letter_code
_entity_poly.pdbx_strand_id
1 'polypeptide(L)'
;MMKFTTLKYYILLILAMIFWGGSWVSAQVVVSVAPPFTVGFFRFLTASLILLPLLLASQRKSVRSYSRRDLALFFVLGLIGVFGYGILFLIGMQFTTAAQGSIIAGINPVTVSLLAFLILQERLAPKWRYIGFLFSFLGIVFVVGIQAFMDFQLEYLIGNLILICA
;
A
#
# COMPACT_ATOMS: atom_id res chain seq x y z
N MET A 1 -14.08 -22.32 -7.99
CA MET A 1 -12.64 -22.07 -7.71
C MET A 1 -11.88 -22.27 -9.02
N MET A 2 -11.47 -21.20 -9.72
CA MET A 2 -10.70 -21.35 -10.97
C MET A 2 -9.29 -21.85 -10.59
N LYS A 3 -8.98 -23.11 -10.93
CA LYS A 3 -7.62 -23.64 -10.84
C LYS A 3 -6.80 -23.02 -11.96
N PHE A 4 -6.23 -21.84 -11.73
CA PHE A 4 -5.20 -21.34 -12.64
C PHE A 4 -3.97 -22.25 -12.54
N THR A 5 -3.34 -22.53 -13.67
CA THR A 5 -2.04 -23.19 -13.72
C THR A 5 -1.00 -22.31 -13.02
N THR A 6 -0.06 -22.92 -12.29
CA THR A 6 0.98 -22.24 -11.51
C THR A 6 1.69 -21.12 -12.30
N LEU A 7 1.93 -21.32 -13.59
CA LEU A 7 2.50 -20.32 -14.49
C LEU A 7 1.64 -19.05 -14.62
N LYS A 8 0.32 -19.19 -14.72
CA LYS A 8 -0.60 -18.05 -14.85
C LYS A 8 -0.63 -17.19 -13.59
N TYR A 9 -0.49 -17.79 -12.41
CA TYR A 9 -0.35 -17.01 -11.17
C TYR A 9 0.93 -16.19 -11.15
N TYR A 10 2.07 -16.78 -11.53
CA TYR A 10 3.33 -16.04 -11.58
C TYR A 10 3.29 -14.88 -12.58
N ILE A 11 2.69 -15.08 -13.75
CA ILE A 11 2.51 -14.00 -14.75
C ILE A 11 1.66 -12.86 -14.16
N LEU A 12 0.54 -13.20 -13.51
CA LEU A 12 -0.33 -12.19 -12.88
C LEU A 12 0.40 -11.44 -11.75
N LEU A 13 1.22 -12.11 -10.96
CA LEU A 13 2.04 -11.48 -9.91
C LEU A 13 3.10 -10.55 -10.50
N ILE A 14 3.78 -10.96 -11.56
CA ILE A 14 4.77 -10.12 -12.25
C ILE A 14 4.09 -8.85 -12.79
N LEU A 15 2.96 -9.00 -13.48
CA LEU A 15 2.18 -7.86 -13.97
C LEU A 15 1.74 -6.95 -12.82
N ALA A 16 1.24 -7.52 -11.72
CA ALA A 16 0.86 -6.75 -10.55
C ALA A 16 2.05 -5.95 -10.01
N MET A 17 3.24 -6.53 -9.89
CA MET A 17 4.44 -5.85 -9.40
C MET A 17 4.95 -4.77 -10.37
N ILE A 18 4.80 -4.96 -11.69
CA ILE A 18 5.11 -3.92 -12.69
C ILE A 18 4.18 -2.72 -12.49
N PHE A 19 2.87 -2.94 -12.38
CA PHE A 19 1.92 -1.85 -12.12
C PHE A 19 2.15 -1.20 -10.75
N TRP A 20 2.52 -1.99 -9.74
CA TRP A 20 2.82 -1.49 -8.40
C TRP A 20 4.05 -0.59 -8.40
N GLY A 21 5.16 -1.03 -9.00
CA GLY A 21 6.38 -0.24 -9.13
C GLY A 21 6.16 1.05 -9.93
N GLY A 22 5.45 0.95 -11.06
CA GLY A 22 5.09 2.13 -11.87
C GLY A 22 4.21 3.14 -11.14
N SER A 23 3.38 2.71 -10.18
CA SER A 23 2.53 3.60 -9.39
C SER A 23 3.34 4.57 -8.53
N TRP A 24 4.52 4.20 -8.01
CA TRP A 24 5.37 5.09 -7.21
C TRP A 24 5.90 6.25 -8.05
N VAL A 25 6.44 5.94 -9.23
CA VAL A 25 6.95 6.94 -10.18
C VAL A 25 5.81 7.84 -10.67
N SER A 26 4.67 7.24 -11.04
CA SER A 26 3.50 8.00 -11.45
C SER A 26 2.99 8.92 -10.34
N ALA A 27 2.94 8.45 -9.09
CA ALA A 27 2.53 9.28 -7.97
C ALA A 27 3.47 10.48 -7.79
N GLN A 28 4.79 10.28 -7.84
CA GLN A 28 5.77 11.37 -7.72
C GLN A 28 5.58 12.45 -8.80
N VAL A 29 5.34 12.04 -10.04
CA VAL A 29 5.11 12.97 -11.16
C VAL A 29 3.77 13.70 -11.01
N VAL A 30 2.72 13.01 -10.57
CA VAL A 30 1.38 13.61 -10.52
C VAL A 30 1.24 14.57 -9.32
N VAL A 31 1.90 14.30 -8.20
CA VAL A 31 1.87 15.21 -7.03
C VAL A 31 2.73 16.47 -7.21
N SER A 32 3.59 16.53 -8.24
CA SER A 32 4.33 17.74 -8.60
C SER A 32 3.51 18.71 -9.47
N VAL A 33 2.44 18.24 -10.11
CA VAL A 33 1.58 19.04 -10.99
C VAL A 33 0.22 19.37 -10.38
N ALA A 34 -0.22 18.62 -9.36
CA ALA A 34 -1.52 18.82 -8.72
C ALA A 34 -1.50 18.50 -7.21
N PRO A 35 -2.37 19.13 -6.40
CA PRO A 35 -2.46 18.86 -4.97
C PRO A 35 -2.82 17.40 -4.66
N PRO A 36 -2.25 16.77 -3.60
CA PRO A 36 -2.47 15.37 -3.24
C PRO A 36 -3.94 14.97 -3.12
N PHE A 37 -4.77 15.84 -2.56
CA PHE A 37 -6.20 15.58 -2.40
C PHE A 37 -6.93 15.48 -3.75
N THR A 38 -6.61 16.36 -4.69
CA THR A 38 -7.17 16.34 -6.05
C THR A 38 -6.73 15.09 -6.79
N VAL A 39 -5.45 14.73 -6.68
CA VAL A 39 -4.88 13.52 -7.27
C VAL A 39 -5.56 12.27 -6.72
N GLY A 40 -5.68 12.16 -5.40
CA GLY A 40 -6.36 11.06 -4.73
C GLY A 40 -7.83 10.96 -5.14
N PHE A 41 -8.54 12.09 -5.19
CA PHE A 41 -9.93 12.15 -5.62
C PHE A 41 -10.11 11.56 -7.02
N PHE A 42 -9.38 12.07 -8.02
CA PHE A 42 -9.49 11.56 -9.39
C PHE A 42 -9.01 10.12 -9.54
N ARG A 43 -7.95 9.72 -8.82
CA ARG A 43 -7.43 8.34 -8.80
C ARG A 43 -8.48 7.35 -8.31
N PHE A 44 -9.16 7.64 -7.21
CA PHE A 44 -10.17 6.74 -6.66
C PHE A 44 -11.53 6.89 -7.34
N LEU A 45 -11.87 8.06 -7.88
CA LEU A 45 -13.06 8.25 -8.69
C LEU A 45 -12.97 7.41 -9.98
N THR A 46 -11.86 7.49 -10.71
CA THR A 46 -11.65 6.70 -11.94
C THR A 46 -11.64 5.20 -11.65
N ALA A 47 -10.94 4.76 -10.60
CA ALA A 47 -10.98 3.37 -10.15
C ALA A 47 -12.41 2.92 -9.84
N SER A 48 -13.19 3.74 -9.13
CA SER A 48 -14.59 3.43 -8.79
C SER A 48 -15.48 3.35 -10.03
N LEU A 49 -15.34 4.28 -10.98
CA LEU A 49 -16.11 4.30 -12.22
C LEU A 49 -15.81 3.09 -13.12
N ILE A 50 -14.60 2.54 -13.06
CA ILE A 50 -14.22 1.33 -13.82
C ILE A 50 -14.68 0.07 -13.08
N LEU A 51 -14.44 -0.01 -11.77
CA LEU A 51 -14.71 -1.22 -10.98
C LEU A 51 -16.19 -1.42 -10.67
N LEU A 52 -16.98 -0.34 -10.51
CA LEU A 52 -18.39 -0.46 -10.17
C LEU A 52 -19.22 -1.14 -11.29
N PRO A 53 -19.10 -0.78 -12.58
CA PRO A 53 -19.77 -1.50 -13.67
C PRO A 53 -19.32 -2.95 -13.77
N LEU A 54 -18.02 -3.23 -13.60
CA LEU A 54 -17.48 -4.59 -13.60
C LEU A 54 -18.04 -5.43 -12.45
N LEU A 55 -18.20 -4.83 -11.27
CA LEU A 55 -18.82 -5.46 -10.11
C LEU A 55 -20.31 -5.76 -10.37
N LEU A 56 -21.05 -4.81 -10.94
CA LEU A 56 -22.47 -4.97 -11.27
C LEU A 56 -22.70 -6.00 -12.39
N ALA A 57 -21.79 -6.07 -13.37
CA ALA A 57 -21.82 -7.06 -14.45
C ALA A 57 -21.40 -8.47 -13.96
N SER A 58 -20.68 -8.55 -12.84
CA SER A 58 -20.34 -9.82 -12.22
C SER A 58 -21.62 -10.48 -11.68
N GLN A 59 -22.02 -11.62 -12.24
CA GLN A 59 -23.19 -12.39 -11.79
C GLN A 59 -23.03 -13.04 -10.40
N ARG A 60 -22.14 -12.52 -9.55
CA ARG A 60 -21.97 -12.97 -8.18
C ARG A 60 -23.16 -12.51 -7.35
N LYS A 61 -24.02 -13.47 -6.96
CA LYS A 61 -25.17 -13.28 -6.05
C LYS A 61 -24.85 -12.49 -4.76
N SER A 62 -23.58 -12.47 -4.34
CA SER A 62 -23.08 -11.78 -3.15
C SER A 62 -23.26 -10.26 -3.16
N VAL A 63 -23.32 -9.59 -4.32
CA VAL A 63 -23.37 -8.12 -4.39
C VAL A 63 -24.75 -7.56 -4.01
N ARG A 64 -25.80 -8.39 -4.07
CA ARG A 64 -27.20 -7.97 -3.87
C ARG A 64 -27.70 -8.01 -2.41
N SER A 65 -26.88 -8.45 -1.46
CA SER A 65 -27.32 -8.66 -0.07
C SER A 65 -26.32 -8.11 0.95
N TYR A 66 -25.87 -6.86 0.80
CA TYR A 66 -25.09 -6.19 1.84
C TYR A 66 -26.02 -5.63 2.91
N SER A 67 -25.78 -6.00 4.17
CA SER A 67 -26.47 -5.38 5.30
C SER A 67 -25.97 -3.94 5.51
N ARG A 68 -26.73 -3.13 6.26
CA ARG A 68 -26.27 -1.79 6.68
C ARG A 68 -24.94 -1.85 7.45
N ARG A 69 -24.70 -2.95 8.17
CA ARG A 69 -23.45 -3.19 8.89
C ARG A 69 -22.28 -3.43 7.94
N ASP A 70 -22.49 -4.18 6.86
CA ASP A 70 -21.45 -4.43 5.86
C ASP A 70 -21.07 -3.14 5.13
N LEU A 71 -22.07 -2.32 4.78
CA LEU A 71 -21.83 -1.01 4.19
C LEU A 71 -21.07 -0.07 5.13
N ALA A 72 -21.40 -0.06 6.42
CA ALA A 72 -20.66 0.70 7.42
C ALA A 72 -19.21 0.21 7.55
N LEU A 73 -18.99 -1.11 7.54
CA LEU A 73 -17.64 -1.69 7.56
C LEU A 73 -16.84 -1.32 6.30
N PHE A 74 -17.46 -1.39 5.11
CA PHE A 74 -16.81 -0.95 3.86
C PHE A 74 -16.48 0.55 3.89
N PHE A 75 -17.33 1.37 4.48
CA PHE A 75 -17.04 2.79 4.65
C PHE A 75 -15.84 3.01 5.57
N VAL A 76 -15.78 2.33 6.72
CA VAL A 76 -14.64 2.43 7.65
C VAL A 76 -13.35 1.92 7.00
N LEU A 77 -13.40 0.79 6.29
CA LEU A 77 -12.26 0.24 5.56
C LEU A 77 -11.80 1.16 4.42
N GLY A 78 -12.73 1.78 3.71
CA GLY A 78 -12.43 2.77 2.68
C GLY A 78 -11.83 4.04 3.27
N LEU A 79 -12.36 4.53 4.39
CA LEU A 79 -11.91 5.74 5.04
C LEU A 79 -10.49 5.58 5.63
N ILE A 80 -10.25 4.48 6.34
CA ILE A 80 -8.95 4.24 6.99
C ILE A 80 -7.95 3.66 5.98
N GLY A 81 -8.32 2.56 5.32
CA GLY A 81 -7.38 1.78 4.51
C GLY A 81 -7.15 2.31 3.10
N VAL A 82 -8.09 3.06 2.52
CA VAL A 82 -7.94 3.60 1.15
C VAL A 82 -7.64 5.09 1.18
N PHE A 83 -8.49 5.87 1.87
CA PHE A 83 -8.34 7.31 1.96
C PHE A 83 -7.19 7.72 2.89
N GLY A 84 -7.14 7.16 4.10
CA GLY A 84 -6.06 7.42 5.06
C GLY A 84 -4.68 7.09 4.50
N TYR A 85 -4.48 5.83 4.10
CA TYR A 85 -3.27 5.40 3.40
C TYR A 85 -2.99 6.25 2.15
N GLY A 86 -3.99 6.46 1.29
CA GLY A 86 -3.81 7.14 0.01
C GLY A 86 -3.36 8.59 0.14
N ILE A 87 -3.88 9.33 1.12
CA ILE A 87 -3.46 10.71 1.39
C ILE A 87 -2.07 10.75 1.98
N LEU A 88 -1.78 9.93 3.00
CA LEU A 88 -0.45 9.89 3.61
C LEU A 88 0.60 9.49 2.56
N PHE A 89 0.29 8.52 1.72
CA PHE A 89 1.10 8.15 0.56
C PHE A 89 1.36 9.34 -0.37
N LEU A 90 0.31 10.03 -0.84
CA LEU A 90 0.48 11.12 -1.79
C LEU A 90 1.20 12.34 -1.17
N ILE A 91 0.96 12.64 0.11
CA ILE A 91 1.68 13.70 0.84
C ILE A 91 3.15 13.30 1.01
N GLY A 92 3.44 12.09 1.47
CA GLY A 92 4.82 11.61 1.64
C GLY A 92 5.61 11.68 0.33
N MET A 93 4.95 11.33 -0.78
CA MET A 93 5.52 11.42 -2.13
C MET A 93 5.80 12.84 -2.63
N GLN A 94 5.27 13.90 -1.99
CA GLN A 94 5.68 15.28 -2.31
C GLN A 94 7.07 15.61 -1.80
N PHE A 95 7.48 14.93 -0.72
CA PHE A 95 8.71 15.24 0.00
C PHE A 95 9.80 14.18 -0.20
N THR A 96 9.46 13.02 -0.79
CA THR A 96 10.39 11.91 -1.01
C THR A 96 10.44 11.48 -2.48
N THR A 97 11.42 10.65 -2.82
CA THR A 97 11.55 10.10 -4.19
C THR A 97 10.82 8.77 -4.31
N ALA A 98 10.39 8.41 -5.52
CA ALA A 98 9.77 7.11 -5.80
C ALA A 98 10.67 5.93 -5.40
N ALA A 99 12.00 6.07 -5.58
CA ALA A 99 12.95 5.05 -5.15
C ALA A 99 12.89 4.86 -3.63
N GLN A 100 12.98 5.94 -2.85
CA GLN A 100 12.94 5.89 -1.39
C GLN A 100 11.60 5.39 -0.87
N GLY A 101 10.50 5.93 -1.38
CA GLY A 101 9.15 5.50 -0.99
C GLY A 101 8.90 4.02 -1.26
N SER A 102 9.37 3.51 -2.40
CA SER A 102 9.23 2.08 -2.73
C SER A 102 10.04 1.17 -1.79
N ILE A 103 11.20 1.61 -1.32
CA ILE A 103 11.99 0.84 -0.35
C ILE A 103 11.35 0.91 1.04
N ILE A 104 10.85 2.07 1.45
CA ILE A 104 10.13 2.25 2.72
C ILE A 104 8.89 1.35 2.76
N ALA A 105 8.15 1.23 1.66
CA ALA A 105 7.01 0.31 1.55
C ALA A 105 7.38 -1.16 1.78
N GLY A 106 8.66 -1.52 1.71
CA GLY A 106 9.18 -2.82 2.16
C GLY A 106 8.93 -3.11 3.64
N ILE A 107 8.58 -2.10 4.46
CA ILE A 107 8.15 -2.27 5.86
C ILE A 107 6.76 -2.88 5.99
N ASN A 108 5.89 -2.71 4.99
CA ASN A 108 4.50 -3.15 5.05
C ASN A 108 4.35 -4.61 5.51
N PRO A 109 5.07 -5.62 4.96
CA PRO A 109 4.98 -6.99 5.45
C PRO A 109 5.41 -7.16 6.92
N VAL A 110 6.37 -6.37 7.40
CA VAL A 110 6.81 -6.35 8.80
C VAL A 110 5.70 -5.76 9.67
N THR A 111 5.19 -4.58 9.33
CA THR A 111 4.09 -3.91 10.05
C THR A 111 2.85 -4.80 10.11
N VAL A 112 2.44 -5.39 8.98
CA VAL A 112 1.28 -6.30 8.92
C VAL A 112 1.50 -7.54 9.78
N SER A 113 2.69 -8.15 9.73
CA SER A 113 3.01 -9.32 10.57
C SER A 113 2.99 -8.97 12.07
N LEU A 114 3.49 -7.79 12.43
CA LEU A 114 3.48 -7.31 13.80
C LEU A 114 2.05 -7.03 14.29
N LEU A 115 1.25 -6.34 13.49
CA LEU A 115 -0.16 -6.08 13.81
C LEU A 115 -0.99 -7.36 13.88
N ALA A 116 -0.74 -8.34 13.00
CA ALA A 116 -1.36 -9.66 13.08
C ALA A 116 -0.99 -10.38 14.40
N PHE A 117 0.26 -10.30 14.83
CA PHE A 117 0.67 -10.82 16.13
C PHE A 117 0.01 -10.10 17.31
N LEU A 118 -0.07 -8.77 17.27
CA LEU A 118 -0.60 -7.96 18.38
C LEU A 118 -2.14 -7.99 18.47
N ILE A 119 -2.83 -7.85 17.34
CA ILE A 119 -4.29 -7.72 17.26
C ILE A 119 -4.97 -9.08 17.11
N LEU A 120 -4.48 -9.92 16.19
CA LEU A 120 -5.07 -11.24 15.91
C LEU A 120 -4.46 -12.35 16.77
N GLN A 121 -3.42 -12.07 17.56
CA GLN A 121 -2.67 -13.05 18.35
C GLN A 121 -2.06 -14.19 17.52
N GLU A 122 -1.83 -13.94 16.22
CA GLU A 122 -1.22 -14.92 15.32
C GLU A 122 0.28 -15.04 15.57
N ARG A 123 0.73 -16.21 16.01
CA ARG A 123 2.17 -16.46 16.24
C ARG A 123 2.88 -16.73 14.92
N LEU A 124 4.03 -16.08 14.72
CA LEU A 124 4.93 -16.36 13.59
C LEU A 124 5.60 -17.73 13.78
N ALA A 125 4.91 -18.78 13.37
CA ALA A 125 5.46 -20.14 13.27
C ALA A 125 5.88 -20.42 11.83
N PRO A 126 7.05 -21.04 11.57
CA PRO A 126 8.09 -21.44 12.55
C PRO A 126 8.93 -20.27 13.09
N LYS A 127 9.66 -20.48 14.20
CA LYS A 127 10.43 -19.43 14.90
C LYS A 127 11.52 -18.73 14.04
N TRP A 128 12.01 -19.36 12.97
CA TRP A 128 12.95 -18.71 12.03
C TRP A 128 12.37 -17.48 11.31
N ARG A 129 11.04 -17.32 11.27
CA ARG A 129 10.37 -16.17 10.63
C ARG A 129 10.63 -14.88 11.40
N TYR A 130 10.91 -14.95 12.71
CA TYR A 130 11.35 -13.80 13.50
C TYR A 130 12.71 -13.27 13.04
N ILE A 131 13.60 -14.14 12.52
CA ILE A 131 14.88 -13.71 11.94
C ILE A 131 14.61 -12.91 10.66
N GLY A 132 13.74 -13.41 9.77
CA GLY A 132 13.33 -12.68 8.58
C GLY A 132 12.72 -11.31 8.90
N PHE A 133 11.86 -11.25 9.90
CA PHE A 133 11.29 -10.00 10.41
C PHE A 133 12.37 -9.01 10.87
N LEU A 134 13.33 -9.47 11.68
CA LEU A 134 14.42 -8.65 12.18
C LEU A 134 15.30 -8.14 11.04
N PHE A 135 15.64 -8.99 10.07
CA PHE A 135 16.41 -8.60 8.88
C PHE A 135 15.67 -7.58 8.02
N SER A 136 14.36 -7.75 7.81
CA SER A 136 13.56 -6.77 7.07
C SER A 136 13.54 -5.42 7.80
N PHE A 137 13.32 -5.42 9.12
CA PHE A 137 13.35 -4.20 9.94
C PHE A 137 14.71 -3.49 9.87
N LEU A 138 15.81 -4.24 10.04
CA LEU A 138 17.17 -3.71 9.93
C LEU A 138 17.46 -3.15 8.54
N GLY A 139 17.00 -3.82 7.48
CA GLY A 139 17.15 -3.35 6.11
C GLY A 139 16.51 -1.98 5.89
N ILE A 140 15.34 -1.73 6.49
CA ILE A 140 14.64 -0.44 6.38
C ILE A 140 15.39 0.64 7.17
N VAL A 141 15.78 0.35 8.42
CA VAL A 141 16.58 1.28 9.23
C VAL A 141 17.89 1.63 8.52
N PHE A 142 18.52 0.64 7.87
CA PHE A 142 19.75 0.83 7.11
C PHE A 142 19.53 1.76 5.91
N VAL A 143 18.48 1.57 5.11
CA VAL A 143 18.19 2.43 3.95
C VAL A 143 17.84 3.85 4.39
N VAL A 144 16.92 3.99 5.35
CA VAL A 144 16.50 5.31 5.86
C VAL A 144 17.68 6.02 6.53
N GLY A 145 18.49 5.29 7.29
CA GLY A 145 19.67 5.81 7.98
C GLY A 145 20.78 6.25 7.03
N ILE A 146 21.15 5.42 6.03
CA ILE A 146 22.19 5.79 5.04
C ILE A 146 21.84 7.08 4.33
N GLN A 147 20.57 7.27 3.98
CA GLN A 147 20.15 8.49 3.31
C GLN A 147 20.33 9.72 4.21
N ALA A 148 19.95 9.62 5.50
CA ALA A 148 20.16 10.69 6.46
C ALA A 148 21.66 11.02 6.64
N PHE A 149 22.56 10.06 6.42
CA PHE A 149 24.02 10.28 6.43
C PHE A 149 24.57 10.88 5.12
N MET A 150 24.02 10.50 3.97
CA MET A 150 24.54 10.88 2.65
C MET A 150 24.04 12.25 2.17
N ASP A 151 22.78 12.59 2.42
CA ASP A 151 22.15 13.79 1.88
C ASP A 151 21.01 14.27 2.80
N PHE A 152 21.40 14.85 3.95
CA PHE A 152 20.46 15.26 4.99
C PHE A 152 19.63 16.46 4.55
N GLN A 153 18.42 16.20 4.04
CA GLN A 153 17.39 17.22 3.88
C GLN A 153 16.18 16.90 4.76
N LEU A 154 15.76 17.89 5.56
CA LEU A 154 14.66 17.74 6.50
C LEU A 154 13.34 17.37 5.78
N GLU A 155 13.17 17.83 4.54
CA GLU A 155 12.02 17.49 3.69
C GLU A 155 11.96 15.99 3.41
N TYR A 156 13.06 15.36 3.00
CA TYR A 156 13.12 13.91 2.79
C TYR A 156 12.79 13.12 4.06
N LEU A 157 13.27 13.57 5.22
CA LEU A 157 12.97 12.92 6.50
C LEU A 157 11.47 12.99 6.82
N ILE A 158 10.84 14.16 6.62
CA ILE A 158 9.40 14.35 6.83
C ILE A 158 8.60 13.45 5.91
N GLY A 159 8.94 13.41 4.61
CA GLY A 159 8.29 12.52 3.64
C GLY A 159 8.37 11.05 4.02
N ASN A 160 9.55 10.61 4.44
CA ASN A 160 9.79 9.24 4.85
C ASN A 160 9.00 8.85 6.11
N LEU A 161 8.90 9.73 7.11
CA LEU A 161 8.09 9.52 8.30
C LEU A 161 6.59 9.43 7.97
N ILE A 162 6.11 10.30 7.08
CA ILE A 162 4.72 10.27 6.62
C ILE A 162 4.41 8.95 5.91
N LEU A 163 5.34 8.45 5.08
CA LEU A 163 5.19 7.15 4.42
C LEU A 163 5.21 5.96 5.37
N ILE A 164 5.95 6.03 6.49
CA ILE A 164 5.93 4.99 7.53
C ILE A 164 4.58 4.96 8.27
N CYS A 165 3.94 6.12 8.41
CA CYS A 165 2.63 6.25 9.05
C CYS A 165 1.45 5.91 8.12
N ALA A 166 1.68 5.81 6.80
CA ALA A 166 0.65 5.52 5.80
C ALA A 166 0.14 4.07 5.88
#